data_AF-A0A841W605-F1
#
_entry.id   AF-A0A841W605-F1
#
_cell.length_a   1.000
_cell.length_b   1.000
_cell.length_c   1.000
_cell.angle_alpha   90.00
_cell.angle_beta   90.00
_cell.angle_gamma   90.00
#
_symmetry.space_group_name_H-M   'P 1'
#
loop_
_entity.id
_entity.type
_entity.pdbx_description
1 polymer ?
#
loop_
_entity_poly.entity_id
_entity_poly.type
_entity_poly.pdbx_seq_one_letter_code
_entity_poly.pdbx_strand_id
1 'polypeptide(L)' 'METGNLPIDASIVKKRMAIPKMIAELTYLDKETAIKYMQIWGEKKKTITDIYDELYSLTKESVVA' A
#
# COMPACT_ATOMS: atom_id res chain seq x y z
N MET A 1 -23.29 21.73 -7.45
CA MET A 1 -22.66 20.60 -8.17
C MET A 1 -22.91 19.37 -7.32
N GLU A 2 -23.76 18.47 -7.78
CA GLU A 2 -24.04 17.25 -7.03
C GLU A 2 -22.78 16.38 -7.06
N THR A 3 -22.15 16.21 -5.90
CA THR A 3 -21.10 15.21 -5.71
C THR A 3 -21.77 13.86 -5.80
N GLY A 4 -21.89 13.33 -7.02
CA GLY A 4 -22.37 11.98 -7.25
C GLY A 4 -21.59 11.04 -6.33
N ASN A 5 -22.31 10.39 -5.42
CA ASN A 5 -21.76 9.39 -4.53
C ASN A 5 -21.34 8.21 -5.42
N LEU A 6 -20.11 8.26 -5.95
CA LEU A 6 -19.54 7.14 -6.70
C LEU A 6 -19.70 5.91 -5.80
N PRO A 7 -20.18 4.76 -6.31
CA PRO A 7 -20.36 3.54 -5.51
C PRO A 7 -19.02 2.94 -5.04
N ILE A 8 -17.93 3.67 -5.16
CA ILE A 8 -16.56 3.27 -4.94
C ILE A 8 -16.00 4.13 -3.81
N ASP A 9 -15.57 3.46 -2.74
CA ASP A 9 -14.92 4.11 -1.61
C ASP A 9 -13.60 4.77 -2.05
N ALA A 10 -13.59 6.11 -2.05
CA ALA A 10 -12.43 6.92 -2.42
C ALA A 10 -11.21 6.66 -1.53
N SER A 11 -11.42 6.24 -0.28
CA SER A 11 -10.35 5.84 0.64
C SER A 11 -9.61 4.60 0.13
N ILE A 12 -10.37 3.58 -0.29
CA ILE A 12 -9.81 2.34 -0.85
C ILE A 12 -9.03 2.63 -2.13
N VAL A 13 -9.55 3.51 -3.01
CA VAL A 13 -8.85 3.92 -4.23
C VAL A 13 -7.52 4.58 -3.91
N LYS A 14 -7.50 5.51 -2.95
CA LYS A 14 -6.26 6.18 -2.51
C LYS A 14 -5.24 5.20 -1.96
N LYS A 15 -5.66 4.27 -1.08
CA LYS A 15 -4.78 3.22 -0.54
C LYS A 15 -4.19 2.37 -1.66
N ARG A 16 -5.03 1.93 -2.61
CA ARG A 16 -4.62 1.14 -3.77
C ARG A 16 -3.58 1.83 -4.64
N MET A 17 -3.72 3.15 -4.85
CA MET A 17 -2.77 3.93 -5.63
C MET A 17 -1.42 4.12 -4.91
N ALA A 18 -1.42 4.11 -3.58
CA ALA A 18 -0.20 4.30 -2.79
C ALA A 18 0.67 3.04 -2.69
N ILE A 19 0.07 1.84 -2.70
CA ILE A 19 0.78 0.55 -2.51
C ILE A 19 2.03 0.41 -3.41
N PRO A 20 1.98 0.64 -4.73
CA PRO A 20 3.17 0.50 -5.58
C PRO A 20 4.31 1.43 -5.19
N LYS A 21 3.99 2.68 -4.80
CA LYS A 21 4.99 3.65 -4.33
C LYS A 21 5.65 3.17 -3.04
N MET A 22 4.85 2.70 -2.09
CA MET A 22 5.34 2.22 -0.79
C MET A 22 6.21 0.97 -0.93
N ILE A 23 5.87 0.05 -1.85
CA ILE A 23 6.73 -1.10 -2.17
C ILE A 23 8.06 -0.62 -2.74
N ALA A 24 8.05 0.34 -3.68
CA ALA A 24 9.27 0.90 -4.23
C ALA A 24 10.13 1.58 -3.16
N GLU A 25 9.53 2.36 -2.26
CA GLU A 25 10.21 2.97 -1.12
C GLU A 25 10.83 1.91 -0.20
N LEU A 26 10.10 0.83 0.07
CA LEU A 26 10.58 -0.28 0.89
C LEU A 26 11.82 -0.97 0.27
N THR A 27 11.99 -0.97 -1.06
CA THR A 27 13.19 -1.55 -1.70
C THR A 27 14.50 -0.88 -1.30
N TYR A 28 14.45 0.38 -0.84
CA TYR A 28 15.63 1.09 -0.34
C TYR A 28 15.99 0.73 1.10
N LEU A 29 15.05 0.13 1.84
CA LEU A 29 15.18 -0.19 3.26
C LEU A 29 15.40 -1.69 3.47
N ASP A 30 14.54 -2.51 2.87
CA ASP A 30 14.57 -3.97 2.94
C ASP A 30 14.05 -4.56 1.63
N LYS A 31 15.00 -5.02 0.80
CA LYS A 31 14.70 -5.60 -0.52
C LYS A 31 13.93 -6.91 -0.43
N GLU A 32 14.21 -7.76 0.56
CA GLU A 32 13.54 -9.06 0.68
C GLU A 32 12.07 -8.87 1.05
N THR A 33 11.81 -7.99 2.03
CA THR A 33 10.45 -7.64 2.42
C THR A 33 9.72 -6.94 1.28
N ALA A 34 10.37 -6.03 0.54
CA ALA A 34 9.76 -5.38 -0.62
C ALA A 34 9.35 -6.37 -1.73
N ILE A 35 10.20 -7.35 -2.05
CA ILE A 35 9.89 -8.40 -3.03
C ILE A 35 8.67 -9.22 -2.57
N LYS A 36 8.61 -9.58 -1.28
CA LYS A 36 7.46 -10.30 -0.72
C LYS A 36 6.16 -9.51 -0.87
N TYR A 37 6.17 -8.21 -0.57
CA TYR A 37 4.97 -7.38 -0.74
C TYR A 37 4.60 -7.14 -2.21
N MET A 38 5.58 -7.07 -3.11
CA MET A 38 5.32 -7.05 -4.55
C MET A 38 4.57 -8.30 -5.01
N GLN A 39 4.96 -9.48 -4.53
CA GLN A 39 4.27 -10.74 -4.82
C GLN A 39 2.85 -10.75 -4.24
N ILE A 40 2.68 -10.40 -2.96
CA ILE A 40 1.37 -10.31 -2.30
C ILE A 40 0.43 -9.35 -3.06
N TRP A 41 0.96 -8.20 -3.48
CA TRP A 41 0.24 -7.22 -4.28
C TRP A 41 -0.23 -7.78 -5.63
N GLY A 42 0.68 -8.45 -6.35
CA GLY A 42 0.39 -9.08 -7.64
C GLY A 42 -0.62 -10.23 -7.55
N GLU A 43 -0.54 -11.04 -6.50
CA GLU A 43 -1.41 -12.20 -6.29
C GLU A 43 -2.81 -11.84 -5.77
N LYS A 44 -3.02 -10.62 -5.25
CA LYS A 44 -4.30 -10.14 -4.71
C LYS A 44 -4.91 -11.03 -3.61
N LYS A 45 -4.07 -11.73 -2.85
CA LYS A 45 -4.50 -12.63 -1.76
C LYS A 45 -4.88 -11.90 -0.46
N LYS A 46 -4.53 -10.61 -0.34
CA LYS A 46 -4.87 -9.76 0.81
C LYS A 46 -5.73 -8.56 0.36
N THR A 47 -6.48 -7.99 1.29
CA THR A 47 -7.28 -6.79 1.01
C THR A 47 -6.37 -5.57 0.81
N ILE A 48 -6.88 -4.56 0.08
CA ILE A 48 -6.15 -3.29 -0.13
C ILE A 48 -5.79 -2.63 1.21
N THR A 49 -6.71 -2.67 2.17
CA THR A 49 -6.52 -2.06 3.48
C THR A 49 -5.41 -2.75 4.26
N ASP A 50 -5.42 -4.09 4.32
CA ASP A 50 -4.40 -4.83 5.07
C ASP A 50 -3.00 -4.60 4.50
N ILE A 51 -2.86 -4.68 3.16
CA ILE A 51 -1.57 -4.46 2.50
C ILE A 51 -1.07 -3.03 2.76
N TYR A 52 -1.95 -2.03 2.67
CA TYR A 52 -1.59 -0.64 2.90
C TYR A 52 -1.16 -0.38 4.35
N ASP A 53 -1.93 -0.87 5.33
CA ASP A 53 -1.66 -0.63 6.74
C ASP A 53 -0.35 -1.33 7.19
N GLU A 54 -0.08 -2.53 6.66
CA GLU A 54 1.19 -3.25 6.86
C GLU A 54 2.38 -2.49 6.25
N LEU A 55 2.29 -2.08 4.97
CA LEU A 55 3.35 -1.30 4.30
C LEU A 55 3.57 0.06 4.98
N TYR A 56 2.51 0.68 5.50
CA TYR A 56 2.58 1.97 6.18
C TYR A 56 3.39 1.87 7.47
N SER A 57 3.18 0.79 8.21
CA SER A 57 3.93 0.52 9.45
C SER A 57 5.42 0.30 9.14
N LEU A 58 5.72 -0.53 8.14
CA LEU A 58 7.10 -0.84 7.72
C LEU A 58 7.87 0.38 7.20
N THR A 59 7.19 1.28 6.48
CA THR A 59 7.83 2.48 5.92
C THR A 59 7.97 3.61 6.94
N LYS A 60 7.09 3.69 7.96
CA LYS A 60 7.20 4.67 9.04
C LYS A 60 8.29 4.37 10.05
N GLU A 61 8.46 3.10 10.43
CA GLU A 61 9.47 2.70 11.41
C GLU A 61 10.90 3.06 10.96
N SER A 62 11.13 3.13 9.65
CA SER A 62 12.44 3.50 9.10
C SER A 62 12.74 5.00 9.05
N VAL A 63 11.76 5.88 9.31
CA VAL A 63 11.98 7.35 9.30
C VAL A 63 12.41 7.87 10.68
N VAL A 64 12.41 7.01 11.72
CA VAL A 64 12.65 7.40 13.13
C VAL A 64 13.92 6.73 13.71
N ALA A 65 14.70 6.01 12.90
CA ALA A 65 15.93 5.32 13.32
C ALA A 65 17.20 6.03 12.82
#